data_AF-A0A8J2HIC6-F1
#
_entry.id   AF-A0A8J2HIC6-F1
#
_cell.length_a   1.000
_cell.length_b   1.000
_cell.length_c   1.000
_cell.angle_alpha   90.00
_cell.angle_beta   90.00
_cell.angle_gamma   90.00
#
_symmetry.space_group_name_H-M   'P 1'
#
loop_
_entity.id
_entity.type
_entity.pdbx_description
1 polymer ?
#
loop_
_entity_poly.entity_id
_entity_poly.type
_entity_poly.pdbx_seq_one_letter_code
_entity_poly.pdbx_strand_id
1 'polypeptide(L)'
;MVLPILEYGTVIWSPHTDSAIKRVERIQKKFCKTLAYRYGPNGLFNSVEDINSLHDRRKIADLVFYYKVVNGVTDTPDISSCFELIAPTSLPLRRNRLLKTTTSNKNYVIYGPHNKIANLVNSLHNEIDFYGGTLDTFIPAVKQHLLRYC
;
A
#
# COMPACT_ATOMS: atom_id res chain seq x y z
N MET A 1 7.46 -10.38 15.78
CA MET A 1 8.01 -9.02 15.52
C MET A 1 6.88 -8.02 15.64
N VAL A 2 7.07 -6.95 16.42
CA VAL A 2 6.08 -5.86 16.51
C VAL A 2 6.18 -5.04 15.21
N LEU A 3 5.12 -5.01 14.41
CA LEU A 3 5.01 -4.09 13.29
C LEU A 3 5.13 -2.67 13.85
N PRO A 4 6.03 -1.80 13.34
CA PRO A 4 6.07 -0.41 13.74
C PRO A 4 4.65 0.18 13.68
N ILE A 5 4.22 0.95 14.68
CA ILE A 5 2.91 1.65 14.67
C ILE A 5 2.70 2.42 13.36
N LEU A 6 3.82 2.90 12.80
CA LEU A 6 3.93 3.56 11.51
C LEU A 6 3.52 2.73 10.29
N GLU A 7 3.32 1.41 10.41
CA GLU A 7 2.84 0.51 9.37
C GLU A 7 1.34 0.23 9.50
N TYR A 8 0.81 0.18 10.72
CA TYR A 8 -0.62 0.01 10.94
C TYR A 8 -1.43 1.19 10.40
N GLY A 9 -0.96 2.42 10.64
CA GLY A 9 -1.68 3.64 10.24
C GLY A 9 -1.52 4.06 8.77
N THR A 10 -0.77 3.32 7.94
CA THR A 10 -0.37 3.81 6.60
C THR A 10 -1.50 3.86 5.60
N VAL A 11 -2.50 3.00 5.79
CA VAL A 11 -3.71 2.96 4.95
C VAL A 11 -4.46 4.28 5.09
N ILE A 12 -4.58 4.77 6.33
CA ILE A 12 -5.31 6.00 6.69
C ILE A 12 -4.48 7.23 6.32
N TRP A 13 -3.20 7.24 6.72
CA TRP A 13 -2.33 8.38 6.54
C TRP A 13 -1.00 7.99 5.88
N SER A 14 -0.78 8.53 4.70
CA SER A 14 0.50 8.50 4.01
C SER A 14 0.77 9.86 3.36
N PRO A 15 1.95 10.47 3.57
CA PRO A 15 2.30 11.69 2.88
C PRO A 15 2.39 11.45 1.37
N HIS A 16 1.90 12.40 0.57
CA HIS A 16 1.92 12.31 -0.89
C HIS A 16 3.11 13.02 -1.52
N THR A 17 3.77 13.94 -0.80
CA THR A 17 4.93 14.67 -1.31
C THR A 17 6.21 13.87 -1.11
N ASP A 18 7.05 13.83 -2.15
CA ASP A 18 8.35 13.13 -2.10
C ASP A 18 9.23 13.60 -0.94
N SER A 19 9.19 14.90 -0.63
CA SER A 19 9.96 15.48 0.48
C SER A 19 9.53 14.89 1.83
N ALA A 20 8.23 14.75 2.06
CA ALA A 20 7.68 14.16 3.27
C ALA A 20 7.89 12.65 3.31
N ILE A 21 7.73 11.93 2.19
CA ILE A 21 8.03 10.50 2.07
C ILE A 21 9.50 10.24 2.45
N LYS A 22 10.43 10.94 1.80
CA LYS A 22 11.88 10.84 2.08
C LYS A 22 12.23 11.24 3.51
N ARG A 23 11.50 12.16 4.12
CA ARG A 23 11.69 12.55 5.53
C ARG A 23 11.30 11.40 6.47
N VAL A 24 10.14 10.78 6.26
CA VAL A 24 9.70 9.65 7.09
C VAL A 24 10.65 8.46 6.92
N GLU A 25 11.07 8.16 5.70
CA GLU A 25 12.01 7.08 5.42
C GLU A 25 13.37 7.31 6.10
N ARG A 26 13.89 8.54 6.09
CA ARG A 26 15.12 8.91 6.82
C ARG A 26 14.98 8.69 8.33
N ILE A 27 13.83 9.04 8.91
CA ILE A 27 13.57 8.83 10.34
C ILE A 27 13.57 7.34 10.66
N GLN A 28 12.89 6.52 9.85
CA GLN A 28 12.88 5.06 10.02
C GLN A 28 14.27 4.46 9.89
N LYS A 29 15.04 4.82 8.86
CA LYS A 29 16.43 4.35 8.69
C LYS A 29 17.30 4.73 9.88
N LYS A 30 17.17 5.96 10.40
CA LYS A 30 17.90 6.40 11.59
C LYS A 30 17.50 5.59 12.82
N PHE A 31 16.21 5.33 13.03
CA PHE A 31 15.73 4.50 14.13
C PHE A 31 16.27 3.07 14.04
N CYS A 32 16.20 2.44 12.88
CA CYS A 32 16.76 1.10 12.65
C CYS A 32 18.27 1.06 12.90
N LYS A 33 19.03 2.07 12.45
CA LYS A 33 20.47 2.20 12.76
C LYS A 33 20.73 2.28 14.27
N THR A 34 19.96 3.10 14.99
CA THR A 34 20.10 3.23 16.45
C THR A 34 19.76 1.93 17.17
N LEU A 35 18.69 1.25 16.75
CA LEU A 35 18.28 -0.04 17.33
C LEU A 35 19.34 -1.11 17.09
N ALA A 36 19.84 -1.19 15.86
CA ALA A 36 20.93 -2.09 15.48
C ALA A 36 22.22 -1.80 16.26
N TYR A 37 22.57 -0.53 16.47
CA TYR A 37 23.72 -0.15 17.27
C TYR A 37 23.57 -0.55 18.74
N ARG A 38 22.38 -0.37 19.33
CA ARG A 38 22.15 -0.60 20.76
C ARG A 38 21.91 -2.07 21.12
N TYR A 39 21.31 -2.84 20.21
CA TYR A 39 20.84 -4.20 20.50
C TYR A 39 21.30 -5.24 19.47
N GLY A 40 22.02 -4.83 18.42
CA GLY A 40 22.53 -5.75 17.40
C GLY A 40 23.76 -6.50 17.91
N PRO A 41 23.95 -7.78 17.52
CA PRO A 41 25.18 -8.50 17.80
C PRO A 41 26.36 -7.76 17.17
N ASN A 42 27.42 -7.54 17.95
CA ASN A 42 28.63 -6.80 17.60
C ASN A 42 29.14 -7.21 16.19
N GLY A 43 28.83 -6.40 15.17
CA GLY A 43 29.39 -6.54 13.82
C GLY A 43 28.49 -7.08 12.69
N LEU A 44 27.23 -7.50 12.93
CA LEU A 44 26.42 -8.12 11.86
C LEU A 44 25.40 -7.20 11.18
N PHE A 45 25.12 -6.02 11.74
CA PHE A 45 24.08 -5.12 11.22
C PHE A 45 24.58 -4.12 10.17
N ASN A 46 25.23 -4.62 9.11
CA ASN A 46 25.41 -3.83 7.89
C ASN A 46 24.13 -3.80 7.02
N SER A 47 23.08 -4.53 7.40
CA SER A 47 21.87 -4.77 6.62
C SER A 47 20.72 -3.76 6.81
N VAL A 48 20.99 -2.52 7.24
CA VAL A 48 19.95 -1.46 7.15
C VAL A 48 19.58 -1.17 5.68
N GLU A 49 20.43 -1.58 4.75
CA GLU A 49 20.19 -1.52 3.31
C GLU A 49 19.17 -2.58 2.82
N ASP A 50 18.96 -3.69 3.56
CA ASP A 50 17.98 -4.74 3.19
C ASP A 50 16.52 -4.40 3.56
N ILE A 51 16.30 -3.26 4.21
CA ILE A 51 14.94 -2.84 4.55
C ILE A 51 14.29 -2.27 3.29
N ASN A 52 13.43 -3.08 2.67
CA ASN A 52 12.51 -2.68 1.60
C ASN A 52 11.94 -1.27 1.84
N SER A 53 11.89 -0.47 0.78
CA SER A 53 11.41 0.91 0.85
C SER A 53 10.08 0.98 1.59
N LEU A 54 9.99 1.92 2.53
CA LEU A 54 8.75 2.19 3.27
C LEU A 54 7.59 2.44 2.30
N HIS A 55 7.87 3.06 1.16
CA HIS A 55 6.88 3.35 0.13
C HIS A 55 6.26 2.07 -0.45
N ASP A 56 7.06 1.06 -0.75
CA ASP A 56 6.56 -0.18 -1.36
C ASP A 56 5.83 -1.03 -0.33
N ARG A 57 6.32 -1.06 0.92
CA ARG A 57 5.60 -1.70 2.03
C ARG A 57 4.24 -1.04 2.30
N ARG A 58 4.13 0.29 2.13
CA ARG A 58 2.86 1.01 2.23
C ARG A 58 1.90 0.65 1.11
N LYS A 59 2.37 0.53 -0.13
CA LYS A 59 1.56 0.05 -1.25
C LYS A 59 1.02 -1.35 -0.99
N ILE A 60 1.85 -2.26 -0.46
CA ILE A 60 1.41 -3.60 -0.08
C ILE A 60 0.29 -3.52 0.97
N ALA A 61 0.45 -2.69 2.01
CA ALA A 61 -0.59 -2.50 3.03
C ALA A 61 -1.90 -1.96 2.44
N ASP A 62 -1.82 -1.00 1.51
CA ASP A 62 -2.98 -0.44 0.80
C ASP A 62 -3.72 -1.52 -0.02
N LEU A 63 -3.00 -2.37 -0.75
CA LEU A 63 -3.58 -3.46 -1.54
C LEU A 63 -4.17 -4.57 -0.67
N VAL A 64 -3.49 -4.94 0.40
CA VAL A 64 -3.98 -5.94 1.37
C VAL A 64 -5.23 -5.44 2.07
N PHE A 65 -5.29 -4.15 2.43
CA PHE A 65 -6.49 -3.55 2.98
C PHE A 65 -7.65 -3.63 1.99
N TYR A 66 -7.43 -3.25 0.73
CA TYR A 66 -8.44 -3.33 -0.32
C TYR A 66 -8.97 -4.76 -0.49
N TYR A 67 -8.08 -5.75 -0.61
CA TYR A 67 -8.45 -7.17 -0.72
C TYR A 67 -9.33 -7.63 0.45
N LYS A 68 -8.98 -7.25 1.68
CA LYS A 68 -9.75 -7.61 2.87
C LYS A 68 -11.15 -7.01 2.88
N VAL A 69 -11.28 -5.76 2.44
CA VAL A 69 -12.57 -5.06 2.38
C VAL A 69 -13.46 -5.70 1.31
N VAL A 70 -12.93 -5.95 0.12
CA VAL A 70 -13.71 -6.47 -1.02
C VAL A 70 -14.14 -7.92 -0.84
N ASN A 71 -13.27 -8.75 -0.25
CA ASN A 71 -13.56 -10.18 -0.02
C ASN A 71 -14.30 -10.44 1.30
N GLY A 72 -14.77 -9.40 2.00
CA GLY A 72 -15.53 -9.55 3.25
C GLY A 72 -14.72 -10.14 4.41
N VAL A 73 -13.38 -10.09 4.35
CA VAL A 73 -12.51 -10.49 5.46
C VAL A 73 -12.64 -9.52 6.64
N THR A 74 -12.94 -8.26 6.33
CA THR A 74 -13.28 -7.23 7.32
C THR A 74 -14.78 -6.92 7.23
N ASP A 75 -15.49 -7.00 8.36
CA ASP A 75 -16.91 -6.66 8.46
C ASP A 75 -17.12 -5.14 8.51
N THR A 76 -16.92 -4.49 7.36
CA THR A 76 -17.04 -3.03 7.19
C THR A 76 -17.82 -2.69 5.91
N PRO A 77 -19.17 -2.81 5.92
CA PRO A 77 -19.99 -2.55 4.75
C PRO A 77 -19.89 -1.10 4.26
N ASP A 78 -19.74 -0.13 5.18
CA ASP A 78 -19.59 1.30 4.87
C ASP A 78 -18.32 1.59 4.05
N ILE A 79 -17.23 0.86 4.31
CA ILE A 79 -15.97 1.03 3.59
C ILE A 79 -16.03 0.33 2.25
N SER A 80 -16.67 -0.85 2.19
CA SER A 80 -16.87 -1.58 0.94
C SER A 80 -17.70 -0.77 -0.05
N SER A 81 -18.76 -0.11 0.43
CA SER A 81 -19.62 0.73 -0.43
C SER A 81 -18.89 1.96 -1.01
N CYS A 82 -17.78 2.40 -0.38
CA CYS A 82 -16.95 3.47 -0.94
C CYS A 82 -16.21 3.05 -2.22
N PHE A 83 -15.97 1.74 -2.45
CA PHE A 83 -15.24 1.25 -3.62
C PHE A 83 -16.19 0.87 -4.74
N GLU A 84 -16.64 1.87 -5.50
CA GLU A 84 -17.52 1.67 -6.66
C GLU A 84 -16.75 1.11 -7.87
N LEU A 85 -17.20 -0.03 -8.40
CA LEU A 85 -16.70 -0.59 -9.65
C LEU A 85 -17.24 0.18 -10.85
N ILE A 86 -16.37 0.42 -11.82
CA ILE A 86 -16.78 1.02 -13.09
C ILE A 86 -17.43 -0.08 -13.93
N ALA A 87 -18.74 0.06 -14.19
CA ALA A 87 -19.42 -0.81 -15.13
C ALA A 87 -18.78 -0.69 -16.52
N PRO A 88 -18.63 -1.79 -17.27
CA PRO A 88 -18.10 -1.73 -18.63
C PRO A 88 -19.04 -0.90 -19.51
N THR A 89 -18.64 0.35 -19.78
CA THR A 89 -19.32 1.21 -20.75
C THR A 89 -18.98 0.72 -22.15
N SER A 90 -19.95 0.77 -23.07
CA SER A 90 -19.78 0.39 -24.48
C SER A 90 -18.69 1.17 -25.24
N LEU A 91 -18.18 2.25 -24.67
CA LEU A 91 -17.09 3.04 -25.22
C LEU A 91 -15.78 2.68 -24.50
N PRO A 92 -14.70 2.31 -25.23
CA PRO A 92 -13.41 2.07 -24.61
C PRO A 92 -12.89 3.39 -24.06
N LEU A 93 -12.95 3.56 -22.74
CA LEU A 93 -12.19 4.62 -22.09
C LEU A 93 -10.71 4.39 -22.44
N ARG A 94 -9.99 5.46 -22.80
CA ARG A 94 -8.53 5.40 -23.03
C ARG A 94 -7.73 4.85 -21.84
N ARG A 95 -8.37 4.71 -20.67
CA ARG A 95 -7.80 4.15 -19.45
C ARG A 95 -8.71 3.02 -18.99
N ASN A 96 -8.23 1.79 -19.04
CA ASN A 96 -8.87 0.66 -18.37
C ASN A 96 -8.75 0.90 -16.85
N ARG A 97 -9.89 1.15 -16.19
CA ARG A 97 -9.97 1.45 -14.77
C ARG A 97 -11.07 0.58 -14.19
N LEU A 98 -10.74 -0.13 -13.13
CA LEU A 98 -11.64 -1.02 -12.42
C LEU A 98 -12.48 -0.27 -11.37
N LEU A 99 -11.86 0.67 -10.65
CA LEU A 99 -12.49 1.48 -9.61
C LEU A 99 -12.70 2.92 -10.04
N LYS A 100 -13.81 3.49 -9.59
CA LYS A 100 -14.08 4.92 -9.68
C LYS A 100 -13.18 5.69 -8.71
N THR A 101 -12.73 6.85 -9.16
CA THR A 101 -11.92 7.79 -8.36
C THR A 101 -12.65 9.11 -8.23
N THR A 102 -12.63 9.72 -7.05
CA THR A 102 -13.24 11.02 -6.79
C THR A 102 -12.38 12.15 -7.34
N THR A 103 -12.91 12.92 -8.29
CA THR A 103 -12.24 14.12 -8.80
C THR A 103 -12.50 15.31 -7.90
N SER A 104 -11.46 16.04 -7.53
CA SER A 104 -11.55 17.26 -6.72
C SER A 104 -10.32 18.12 -6.96
N ASN A 105 -10.41 19.44 -6.68
CA ASN A 105 -9.24 20.33 -6.66
C ASN A 105 -8.50 20.30 -5.32
N LYS A 106 -9.02 19.58 -4.33
CA LYS A 106 -8.48 19.56 -2.97
C LYS A 106 -7.48 18.42 -2.82
N ASN A 107 -6.23 18.74 -2.46
CA ASN A 107 -5.15 17.76 -2.30
C ASN A 107 -5.51 16.60 -1.35
N TYR A 108 -6.21 16.87 -0.26
CA TYR A 108 -6.59 15.83 0.70
C TYR A 108 -7.63 14.84 0.14
N VAL A 109 -8.36 15.21 -0.92
CA VAL A 109 -9.26 14.30 -1.64
C VAL A 109 -8.48 13.52 -2.69
N ILE A 110 -7.69 14.21 -3.52
CA ILE A 110 -6.89 13.58 -4.60
C ILE A 110 -5.91 12.55 -4.02
N TYR A 111 -5.20 12.91 -2.96
CA TYR A 111 -4.21 12.07 -2.29
C TYR A 111 -4.76 11.41 -1.02
N GLY A 112 -6.08 11.46 -0.82
CA GLY A 112 -6.75 10.78 0.28
C GLY A 112 -6.62 9.25 0.16
N PRO A 113 -6.89 8.52 1.24
CA PRO A 113 -6.72 7.06 1.30
C PRO A 113 -7.53 6.34 0.21
N HIS A 114 -8.80 6.73 0.02
CA HIS A 114 -9.67 6.15 -1.00
C HIS A 114 -9.08 6.29 -2.42
N ASN A 115 -8.78 7.51 -2.86
CA ASN A 115 -8.25 7.74 -4.21
C ASN A 115 -6.87 7.14 -4.42
N LYS A 116 -6.01 7.19 -3.39
CA LYS A 116 -4.69 6.54 -3.43
C LYS A 116 -4.82 5.04 -3.68
N ILE A 117 -5.66 4.35 -2.91
CA ILE A 117 -5.92 2.91 -3.05
C ILE A 117 -6.57 2.62 -4.41
N ALA A 118 -7.60 3.38 -4.78
CA ALA A 118 -8.32 3.17 -6.05
C ALA A 118 -7.39 3.35 -7.27
N ASN A 119 -6.52 4.36 -7.26
CA ASN A 119 -5.51 4.55 -8.30
C ASN A 119 -4.48 3.40 -8.34
N LEU A 120 -4.06 2.92 -7.17
CA LEU A 120 -3.11 1.80 -7.08
C LEU A 120 -3.71 0.49 -7.64
N VAL A 121 -4.95 0.17 -7.25
CA VAL A 121 -5.69 -0.99 -7.79
C VAL A 121 -5.91 -0.81 -9.30
N ASN A 122 -6.32 0.37 -9.75
CA ASN A 122 -6.46 0.67 -11.19
C ASN A 122 -5.16 0.51 -11.96
N SER A 123 -4.00 0.72 -11.35
CA SER A 123 -2.72 0.47 -12.03
C SER A 123 -2.35 -1.02 -12.12
N LEU A 124 -2.84 -1.85 -11.21
CA LEU A 124 -2.42 -3.24 -11.05
C LEU A 124 -3.50 -4.29 -11.38
N HIS A 125 -4.74 -3.89 -11.65
CA HIS A 125 -5.86 -4.81 -11.88
C HIS A 125 -5.70 -5.74 -13.09
N ASN A 126 -4.80 -5.43 -14.04
CA ASN A 126 -4.48 -6.33 -15.15
C ASN A 126 -3.43 -7.39 -14.78
N GLU A 127 -2.66 -7.16 -13.72
CA GLU A 127 -1.51 -7.98 -13.32
C GLU A 127 -1.83 -8.83 -12.08
N ILE A 128 -2.72 -8.34 -11.21
CA ILE A 128 -3.05 -8.95 -9.92
C ILE A 128 -4.55 -9.20 -9.85
N ASP A 129 -4.93 -10.44 -9.51
CA ASP A 129 -6.30 -10.78 -9.15
C ASP A 129 -6.61 -10.36 -7.71
N PHE A 130 -7.61 -9.50 -7.54
CA PHE A 130 -8.04 -8.97 -6.24
C PHE A 130 -9.28 -9.68 -5.67
N TYR A 131 -9.93 -10.54 -6.46
CA TYR A 131 -11.22 -11.17 -6.12
C TYR A 131 -11.12 -12.68 -5.92
N GLY A 132 -10.05 -13.30 -6.42
CA GLY A 132 -9.76 -14.72 -6.22
C GLY A 132 -8.89 -15.03 -5.00
N GLY A 133 -8.81 -16.32 -4.68
CA GLY A 133 -7.84 -16.89 -3.74
C GLY A 133 -8.13 -16.63 -2.26
N THR A 134 -7.13 -16.93 -1.41
CA THR A 134 -7.15 -16.62 0.02
C THR A 134 -6.12 -15.53 0.34
N LEU A 135 -6.32 -14.81 1.45
CA LEU A 135 -5.40 -13.77 1.92
C LEU A 135 -3.94 -14.25 2.02
N ASP A 136 -3.76 -15.49 2.46
CA ASP A 136 -2.44 -16.11 2.65
C ASP A 136 -1.69 -16.32 1.33
N THR A 137 -2.41 -16.52 0.22
CA THR A 137 -1.83 -16.61 -1.12
C THR A 137 -1.64 -15.23 -1.77
N PHE A 138 -2.51 -14.28 -1.45
CA PHE A 138 -2.48 -12.93 -2.00
C PHE A 138 -1.29 -12.11 -1.48
N ILE A 139 -1.05 -12.12 -0.17
CA ILE A 139 0.06 -11.36 0.44
C ILE A 139 1.43 -11.66 -0.19
N PRO A 140 1.86 -12.93 -0.32
CA PRO A 140 3.14 -13.24 -0.95
C PRO A 140 3.18 -12.88 -2.44
N ALA A 141 2.10 -13.07 -3.20
CA ALA A 141 2.04 -12.69 -4.61
C ALA A 141 2.25 -11.18 -4.81
N VAL A 142 1.57 -10.36 -4.00
CA VAL A 142 1.72 -8.89 -4.04
C VAL A 142 3.13 -8.46 -3.63
N LYS A 143 3.71 -9.11 -2.61
CA LYS A 143 5.10 -8.84 -2.19
C LYS A 143 6.09 -9.16 -3.29
N GLN A 144 5.94 -10.29 -3.99
CA GLN A 144 6.81 -10.68 -5.09
C GLN A 144 6.75 -9.65 -6.24
N HIS A 145 5.55 -9.18 -6.56
CA HIS A 145 5.35 -8.19 -7.62
C HIS A 145 5.93 -6.81 -7.28
N LEU A 146 5.74 -6.34 -6.04
CA LEU A 146 6.12 -4.98 -5.64
C LEU A 146 7.54 -4.84 -5.10
N LEU A 147 8.10 -5.89 -4.50
CA LEU A 147 9.40 -5.79 -3.83
C LEU A 147 10.58 -6.23 -4.69
N ARG A 148 10.36 -6.63 -5.96
CA ARG A 148 11.41 -7.14 -6.88
C ARG A 148 12.53 -7.85 -6.12
N TYR A 149 12.22 -9.01 -5.55
CA TYR A 149 13.28 -9.88 -5.03
C TYR A 149 14.15 -10.29 -6.22
N CYS A 150 15.36 -9.72 -6.30
CA CYS A 150 16.50 -10.36 -6.94
C CYS A 150 17.14 -11.32 -5.94
#